data_AF-A0A1H3MED4-F1
#
_entry.id   AF-A0A1H3MED4-F1
#
_cell.length_a   1.000
_cell.length_b   1.000
_cell.length_c   1.000
_cell.angle_alpha   90.00
_cell.angle_beta   90.00
_cell.angle_gamma   90.00
#
_symmetry.space_group_name_H-M   'P 1'
#
loop_
_entity.id
_entity.type
_entity.pdbx_description
1 polymer ?
#
loop_
_entity_poly.entity_id
_entity_poly.type
_entity_poly.pdbx_seq_one_letter_code
_entity_poly.pdbx_strand_id
1 'polypeptide(L)'
;MLTIPPLRFVLQDNALPIPNLQTKLLIGKTVEMTCAFAIKTGDLIVANVIGENGRTYNLSYEAEEDEAELNFPILKSFITRKSGTNVFLLLRIRRGSRDVYFAPTSTVSIDAGVIVVPLPGTVWDFADGTFQGWVPQSVYAGGVLHVVNGSVVVDLPSSQVTRAHIITRPVSVIAGRTYDFSFDVLGGTPAGDGSTLYLTINGSRIGANVQNITNASTQTGTGTFTAGSTGTMHLGIFNETIPGKDNLLFLGNIRMTPRP
;
A
#
# COMPACT_ATOMS: atom_id res chain seq x y z
N MET A 1 37.42 -4.85 11.89
CA MET A 1 36.08 -4.40 12.33
C MET A 1 35.10 -5.47 11.87
N LEU A 2 34.41 -6.14 12.80
CA LEU A 2 33.39 -7.14 12.42
C LEU A 2 32.08 -6.39 12.14
N THR A 3 31.50 -6.64 10.97
CA THR A 3 30.19 -6.09 10.61
C THR A 3 29.13 -7.12 10.99
N ILE A 4 28.33 -6.81 12.00
CA ILE A 4 27.21 -7.65 12.43
C ILE A 4 25.93 -7.14 11.73
N PRO A 5 25.18 -7.99 11.01
CA PRO A 5 23.88 -7.61 10.47
C PRO A 5 22.87 -7.22 11.56
N PRO A 6 21.81 -6.46 11.23
CA PRO A 6 20.76 -6.16 12.18
C PRO A 6 20.05 -7.42 12.67
N LEU A 7 19.71 -7.44 13.97
CA LEU A 7 18.87 -8.46 14.56
C LEU A 7 17.43 -8.34 14.03
N ARG A 8 16.79 -9.47 13.74
CA ARG A 8 15.41 -9.53 13.20
C ARG A 8 14.60 -10.68 13.80
N PHE A 9 13.28 -10.63 13.69
CA PHE A 9 12.43 -11.80 13.89
C PHE A 9 12.49 -12.71 12.66
N VAL A 10 12.35 -14.02 12.84
CA VAL A 10 12.29 -14.95 11.71
C VAL A 10 11.03 -14.71 10.86
N LEU A 11 9.91 -14.36 11.50
CA LEU A 11 8.59 -14.20 10.86
C LEU A 11 8.19 -12.74 10.58
N GLN A 12 9.10 -11.77 10.72
CA GLN A 12 8.80 -10.41 10.25
C GLN A 12 8.81 -10.37 8.72
N ASP A 13 8.06 -9.44 8.14
CA ASP A 13 8.13 -9.16 6.72
C ASP A 13 9.40 -8.38 6.33
N ASN A 14 9.56 -8.14 5.02
CA ASN A 14 10.65 -7.32 4.48
C ASN A 14 10.14 -5.92 4.08
N ALA A 15 9.09 -5.40 4.74
CA ALA A 15 8.57 -4.07 4.45
C ALA A 15 9.62 -2.99 4.79
N LEU A 16 9.61 -1.91 4.01
CA LEU A 16 10.46 -0.73 4.22
C LEU A 16 9.58 0.47 4.63
N PRO A 17 10.13 1.53 5.25
CA PRO A 17 11.44 1.59 5.89
C PRO A 17 11.51 0.76 7.19
N ILE A 18 10.37 0.34 7.74
CA ILE A 18 10.26 -0.44 8.98
C ILE A 18 9.55 -1.76 8.64
N PRO A 19 10.11 -2.93 8.97
CA PRO A 19 9.45 -4.22 8.83
C PRO A 19 8.37 -4.44 9.90
N ASN A 20 7.39 -5.29 9.60
CA ASN A 20 6.28 -5.63 10.50
C ASN A 20 6.35 -7.08 10.96
N LEU A 21 5.97 -7.32 12.22
CA LEU A 21 5.71 -8.66 12.75
C LEU A 21 4.21 -8.81 13.06
N GLN A 22 3.54 -9.74 12.35
CA GLN A 22 2.15 -10.08 12.61
C GLN A 22 2.03 -11.15 13.70
N THR A 23 1.52 -10.80 14.86
CA THR A 23 1.44 -11.71 16.02
C THR A 23 0.49 -12.88 15.81
N LYS A 24 -0.48 -12.74 14.89
CA LYS A 24 -1.37 -13.83 14.46
C LYS A 24 -0.64 -14.98 13.75
N LEU A 25 0.54 -14.72 13.17
CA LEU A 25 1.36 -15.74 12.50
C LEU A 25 2.29 -16.47 13.46
N LEU A 26 2.43 -15.99 14.70
CA LEU A 26 3.30 -16.59 15.70
C LEU A 26 2.68 -17.88 16.24
N ILE A 27 3.37 -18.99 16.05
CA ILE A 27 2.96 -20.32 16.53
C ILE A 27 3.66 -20.62 17.86
N GLY A 28 2.97 -21.26 18.80
CA GLY A 28 3.55 -21.67 20.08
C GLY A 28 3.69 -20.55 21.12
N LYS A 29 4.59 -20.75 22.08
CA LYS A 29 4.82 -19.85 23.25
C LYS A 29 6.00 -18.89 23.06
N THR A 30 6.79 -19.08 22.03
CA THR A 30 8.01 -18.33 21.75
C THR A 30 7.95 -17.66 20.37
N VAL A 31 8.77 -16.64 20.19
CA VAL A 31 9.04 -15.98 18.91
C VAL A 31 10.53 -16.11 18.67
N GLU A 32 10.91 -16.53 17.48
CA GLU A 32 12.30 -16.72 17.13
C GLU A 32 12.90 -15.44 16.55
N MET A 33 14.09 -15.11 17.04
CA MET A 33 14.92 -14.01 16.55
C MET A 33 16.19 -14.59 15.95
N THR A 34 16.68 -13.94 14.90
CA THR A 34 17.81 -14.41 14.13
C THR A 34 18.75 -13.27 13.71
N CYS A 35 20.03 -13.58 13.60
CA CYS A 35 21.05 -12.71 13.02
C CYS A 35 22.09 -13.56 12.29
N ALA A 36 22.23 -13.34 10.98
CA ALA A 36 23.17 -14.00 10.08
C ALA A 36 24.64 -13.61 10.36
N PHE A 37 25.12 -13.95 11.55
CA PHE A 37 26.47 -13.70 12.03
C PHE A 37 27.01 -14.96 12.72
N ALA A 38 28.19 -15.41 12.29
CA ALA A 38 28.84 -16.56 12.88
C ALA A 38 29.38 -16.23 14.28
N ILE A 39 28.90 -16.98 15.27
CA ILE A 39 29.38 -16.92 16.65
C ILE A 39 30.46 -17.96 16.89
N LYS A 40 31.35 -17.66 17.83
CA LYS A 40 32.43 -18.54 18.25
C LYS A 40 32.27 -18.91 19.72
N THR A 41 32.78 -20.07 20.06
CA THR A 41 32.93 -20.53 21.44
C THR A 41 33.55 -19.45 22.32
N GLY A 42 32.90 -19.12 23.45
CA GLY A 42 33.29 -18.06 24.38
C GLY A 42 32.81 -16.65 24.03
N ASP A 43 32.07 -16.46 22.92
CA ASP A 43 31.40 -15.19 22.65
C ASP A 43 30.30 -14.93 23.69
N LEU A 44 30.29 -13.74 24.30
CA LEU A 44 29.18 -13.28 25.13
C LEU A 44 28.18 -12.54 24.25
N ILE A 45 27.00 -13.12 24.09
CA ILE A 45 25.88 -12.54 23.34
C ILE A 45 24.97 -11.79 24.31
N VAL A 46 24.54 -10.59 23.91
CA VAL A 46 23.49 -9.84 24.60
C VAL A 46 22.53 -9.25 23.58
N ALA A 47 21.29 -9.73 23.63
CA ALA A 47 20.18 -9.25 22.81
C ALA A 47 19.16 -8.50 23.67
N ASN A 48 18.65 -7.38 23.15
CA ASN A 48 17.61 -6.60 23.80
C ASN A 48 16.44 -6.35 22.85
N VAL A 49 15.23 -6.47 23.38
CA VAL A 49 14.01 -6.01 22.74
C VAL A 49 13.42 -4.90 23.61
N ILE A 50 13.45 -3.68 23.11
CA ILE A 50 13.01 -2.49 23.85
C ILE A 50 11.69 -2.02 23.25
N GLY A 51 10.62 -1.97 24.05
CA GLY A 51 9.36 -1.36 23.60
C GLY A 51 9.34 0.17 23.80
N GLU A 52 8.42 0.87 23.14
CA GLU A 52 8.29 2.35 23.19
C GLU A 52 8.25 2.94 24.61
N ASN A 53 7.66 2.24 25.59
CA ASN A 53 7.62 2.69 27.00
C ASN A 53 8.88 2.34 27.81
N GLY A 54 10.02 2.06 27.16
CA GLY A 54 11.31 1.77 27.80
C GLY A 54 11.40 0.41 28.53
N ARG A 55 10.36 -0.42 28.50
CA ARG A 55 10.42 -1.79 29.04
C ARG A 55 11.25 -2.66 28.11
N THR A 56 12.30 -3.26 28.66
CA THR A 56 13.28 -4.06 27.93
C THR A 56 13.18 -5.52 28.32
N TYR A 57 13.12 -6.40 27.32
CA TYR A 57 13.49 -7.79 27.48
C TYR A 57 14.98 -7.93 27.16
N ASN A 58 15.72 -8.58 28.04
CA ASN A 58 17.13 -8.87 27.86
C ASN A 58 17.34 -10.38 27.86
N LEU A 59 18.13 -10.85 26.89
CA LEU A 59 18.67 -12.20 26.88
C LEU A 59 20.19 -12.09 26.76
N SER A 60 20.91 -12.82 27.62
CA SER A 60 22.36 -12.90 27.55
C SER A 60 22.82 -14.32 27.87
N TYR A 61 23.78 -14.79 27.09
CA TYR A 61 24.41 -16.09 27.27
C TYR A 61 25.81 -16.08 26.64
N GLU A 62 26.62 -17.06 27.04
CA GLU A 62 27.93 -17.32 26.44
C GLU A 62 27.80 -18.52 25.49
N ALA A 63 28.38 -18.42 24.29
CA ALA A 63 28.34 -19.50 23.32
C ALA A 63 29.29 -20.63 23.74
N GLU A 64 28.78 -21.85 23.84
CA GLU A 64 29.60 -23.03 24.19
C GLU A 64 30.21 -23.72 22.96
N GLU A 65 29.69 -23.43 21.77
CA GLU A 65 30.16 -23.99 20.49
C GLU A 65 30.14 -22.91 19.39
N ASP A 66 30.83 -23.20 18.28
CA ASP A 66 30.81 -22.35 17.09
C ASP A 66 29.51 -22.58 16.30
N GLU A 67 28.78 -21.51 15.96
CA GLU A 67 27.57 -21.59 15.13
C GLU A 67 27.65 -20.62 13.94
N ALA A 68 27.06 -21.03 12.81
CA ALA A 68 27.07 -20.23 11.58
C ALA A 68 26.13 -19.01 11.64
N GLU A 69 25.08 -19.07 12.46
CA GLU A 69 24.05 -18.05 12.61
C GLU A 69 23.55 -18.03 14.05
N LEU A 70 23.19 -16.84 14.53
CA LEU A 70 22.61 -16.67 15.85
C LEU A 70 21.08 -16.85 15.78
N ASN A 71 20.54 -17.82 16.52
CA ASN A 71 19.09 -18.02 16.66
C ASN A 71 18.72 -18.14 18.15
N PHE A 72 17.69 -17.40 18.59
CA PHE A 72 17.21 -17.57 19.97
C PHE A 72 15.72 -17.23 20.13
N PRO A 73 15.03 -17.92 21.06
CA PRO A 73 13.63 -17.67 21.35
C PRO A 73 13.44 -16.53 22.37
N ILE A 74 12.36 -15.78 22.20
CA ILE A 74 11.81 -14.87 23.22
C ILE A 74 10.36 -15.26 23.52
N LEU A 75 9.86 -14.89 24.71
CA LEU A 75 8.48 -15.19 25.06
C LEU A 75 7.49 -14.41 24.16
N LYS A 76 6.54 -15.12 23.54
CA LYS A 76 5.48 -14.52 22.71
C LYS A 76 4.64 -13.50 23.47
N SER A 77 4.46 -13.69 24.78
CA SER A 77 3.74 -12.75 25.64
C SER A 77 4.40 -11.37 25.71
N PHE A 78 5.72 -11.30 25.55
CA PHE A 78 6.43 -10.03 25.52
C PHE A 78 6.07 -9.22 24.27
N ILE A 79 6.03 -9.89 23.12
CA ILE A 79 5.73 -9.28 21.82
C ILE A 79 4.24 -8.96 21.67
N THR A 80 3.35 -9.90 22.00
CA THR A 80 1.90 -9.69 21.85
C THR A 80 1.37 -8.51 22.68
N ARG A 81 1.98 -8.19 23.82
CA ARG A 81 1.66 -6.99 24.62
C ARG A 81 2.12 -5.67 23.99
N LYS A 82 2.84 -5.72 22.87
CA LYS A 82 3.34 -4.58 22.10
C LYS A 82 2.58 -4.37 20.80
N SER A 83 1.49 -5.10 20.58
CA SER A 83 0.57 -4.91 19.45
C SER A 83 0.20 -3.42 19.29
N GLY A 84 0.33 -2.90 18.07
CA GLY A 84 0.10 -1.50 17.71
C GLY A 84 1.26 -0.54 18.01
N THR A 85 2.43 -1.03 18.43
CA THR A 85 3.61 -0.21 18.76
C THR A 85 4.87 -0.67 18.02
N ASN A 86 5.97 0.08 18.15
CA ASN A 86 7.28 -0.36 17.69
C ASN A 86 8.13 -0.99 18.80
N VAL A 87 9.01 -1.89 18.38
CA VAL A 87 10.10 -2.41 19.21
C VAL A 87 11.45 -2.14 18.55
N PHE A 88 12.45 -1.87 19.37
CA PHE A 88 13.84 -1.72 18.96
C PHE A 88 14.61 -2.98 19.33
N LEU A 89 15.31 -3.55 18.35
CA LEU A 89 16.13 -4.75 18.49
C LEU A 89 17.60 -4.31 18.52
N LEU A 90 18.29 -4.67 19.60
CA LEU A 90 19.70 -4.36 19.78
C LEU A 90 20.46 -5.67 20.03
N LEU A 91 21.59 -5.83 19.33
CA LEU A 91 22.50 -6.95 19.52
C LEU A 91 23.91 -6.41 19.76
N ARG A 92 24.54 -6.92 20.83
CA ARG A 92 25.98 -6.78 21.03
C ARG A 92 26.60 -8.14 21.27
N ILE A 93 27.81 -8.32 20.74
CA ILE A 93 28.61 -9.52 20.91
C ILE A 93 29.96 -9.09 21.45
N ARG A 94 30.39 -9.69 22.57
CA ARG A 94 31.75 -9.54 23.07
C ARG A 94 32.53 -10.80 22.72
N ARG A 95 33.61 -10.64 21.95
CA ARG A 95 34.52 -11.73 21.57
C ARG A 95 35.83 -11.57 22.31
N GLY A 96 36.20 -12.60 23.07
CA GLY A 96 37.37 -12.53 23.96
C GLY A 96 37.20 -11.50 25.09
N SER A 97 38.31 -10.96 25.59
CA SER A 97 38.33 -10.20 26.84
C SER A 97 37.96 -8.71 26.70
N ARG A 98 38.06 -8.13 25.49
CA ARG A 98 37.93 -6.66 25.30
C ARG A 98 37.08 -6.22 24.11
N ASP A 99 36.93 -7.06 23.08
CA ASP A 99 36.31 -6.60 21.84
C ASP A 99 34.79 -6.71 21.94
N VAL A 100 34.10 -5.58 21.88
CA VAL A 100 32.64 -5.49 21.86
C VAL A 100 32.19 -4.95 20.51
N TYR A 101 31.34 -5.70 19.83
CA TYR A 101 30.79 -5.37 18.53
C TYR A 101 29.29 -5.14 18.65
N PHE A 102 28.78 -4.15 17.93
CA PHE A 102 27.38 -3.78 17.93
C PHE A 102 26.79 -3.98 16.53
N ALA A 103 25.64 -4.64 16.47
CA ALA A 103 24.81 -4.61 15.28
C ALA A 103 24.12 -3.24 15.15
N PRO A 104 23.75 -2.82 13.92
CA PRO A 104 22.82 -1.72 13.75
C PRO A 104 21.52 -1.99 14.51
N THR A 105 20.98 -0.95 15.16
CA THR A 105 19.67 -1.05 15.80
C THR A 105 18.59 -1.22 14.74
N SER A 106 17.73 -2.22 14.91
CA SER A 106 16.61 -2.48 14.02
C SER A 106 15.30 -2.05 14.69
N THR A 107 14.41 -1.43 13.93
CA THR A 107 13.05 -1.10 14.40
C THR A 107 12.08 -2.05 13.72
N VAL A 108 11.14 -2.62 14.47
CA VAL A 108 10.09 -3.50 13.95
C VAL A 108 8.75 -3.04 14.51
N SER A 109 7.75 -2.86 13.66
CA SER A 109 6.38 -2.63 14.14
C SER A 109 5.71 -3.96 14.49
N ILE A 110 4.92 -3.98 15.56
CA ILE A 110 4.20 -5.17 16.01
C ILE A 110 2.72 -4.99 15.75
N ASP A 111 2.12 -5.85 14.93
CA ASP A 111 0.73 -5.71 14.48
C ASP A 111 0.38 -4.29 14.03
N ALA A 112 1.35 -3.53 13.53
CA ALA A 112 1.02 -2.34 12.77
C ALA A 112 0.27 -2.87 11.56
N GLY A 113 -1.06 -2.70 11.57
CA GLY A 113 -1.89 -3.11 10.45
C GLY A 113 -1.25 -2.57 9.18
N VAL A 114 -0.86 -3.47 8.26
CA VAL A 114 -0.12 -3.20 7.02
C VAL A 114 0.71 -1.91 7.09
N ILE A 115 1.96 -1.98 7.56
CA ILE A 115 2.93 -0.89 7.29
C ILE A 115 2.85 -0.59 5.79
N VAL A 116 2.54 0.64 5.44
CA VAL A 116 2.59 1.11 4.05
C VAL A 116 3.77 2.04 4.00
N VAL A 117 4.87 1.49 3.49
CA VAL A 117 5.46 2.08 2.29
C VAL A 117 4.29 2.65 1.49
N PRO A 118 4.19 3.95 1.16
CA PRO A 118 3.18 4.43 0.22
C PRO A 118 3.16 3.40 -0.91
N LEU A 119 2.07 2.62 -1.03
CA LEU A 119 1.97 1.67 -2.14
C LEU A 119 2.29 2.50 -3.38
N PRO A 120 3.22 2.06 -4.25
CA PRO A 120 3.48 2.79 -5.47
C PRO A 120 2.13 3.13 -6.08
N GLY A 121 1.92 4.42 -6.35
CA GLY A 121 0.64 4.90 -6.85
C GLY A 121 0.21 3.99 -7.98
N THR A 122 -1.01 3.48 -7.91
CA THR A 122 -1.51 2.60 -8.96
C THR A 122 -1.94 3.48 -10.12
N VAL A 123 -1.42 3.20 -11.31
CA VAL A 123 -1.80 3.88 -12.55
C VAL A 123 -2.48 2.88 -13.45
N TRP A 124 -3.63 3.28 -13.99
CA TRP A 124 -4.33 2.59 -15.06
C TRP A 124 -4.29 3.46 -16.31
N ASP A 125 -3.34 3.15 -17.18
CA ASP A 125 -3.05 3.89 -18.41
C ASP A 125 -3.64 3.24 -19.67
N PHE A 126 -4.23 2.04 -19.54
CA PHE A 126 -4.80 1.26 -20.63
C PHE A 126 -3.86 1.03 -21.84
N ALA A 127 -2.54 1.17 -21.64
CA ALA A 127 -1.55 1.08 -22.71
C ALA A 127 -1.42 -0.33 -23.29
N ASP A 128 -1.84 -1.34 -22.52
CA ASP A 128 -1.89 -2.75 -22.94
C ASP A 128 -3.12 -3.11 -23.78
N GLY A 129 -3.99 -2.13 -24.09
CA GLY A 129 -5.21 -2.34 -24.87
C GLY A 129 -6.32 -3.05 -24.09
N THR A 130 -6.15 -3.27 -22.78
CA THR A 130 -7.15 -3.89 -21.92
C THR A 130 -7.82 -2.85 -21.03
N PHE A 131 -8.98 -3.21 -20.46
CA PHE A 131 -9.63 -2.38 -19.44
C PHE A 131 -8.90 -2.39 -18.09
N GLN A 132 -7.81 -3.16 -17.95
CA GLN A 132 -7.04 -3.27 -16.71
C GLN A 132 -7.97 -3.41 -15.50
N GLY A 133 -8.91 -4.35 -15.53
CA GLY A 133 -9.88 -4.66 -14.47
C GLY A 133 -10.95 -3.59 -14.17
N TRP A 134 -11.04 -2.51 -14.94
CA TRP A 134 -12.20 -1.62 -14.94
C TRP A 134 -13.39 -2.28 -15.64
N VAL A 135 -14.57 -2.10 -15.07
CA VAL A 135 -15.81 -2.72 -15.55
C VAL A 135 -16.79 -1.61 -15.94
N PRO A 136 -17.23 -1.55 -17.21
CA PRO A 136 -18.28 -0.64 -17.63
C PRO A 136 -19.58 -0.85 -16.85
N GLN A 137 -20.31 0.22 -16.56
CA GLN A 137 -21.51 0.19 -15.71
C GLN A 137 -22.74 0.70 -16.46
N SER A 138 -23.93 0.23 -16.04
CA SER A 138 -25.23 0.73 -16.52
C SER A 138 -25.34 0.79 -18.05
N VAL A 139 -25.69 1.96 -18.62
CA VAL A 139 -25.85 2.17 -20.07
C VAL A 139 -24.53 2.06 -20.85
N TYR A 140 -23.40 2.06 -20.13
CA TYR A 140 -22.08 1.87 -20.70
C TYR A 140 -21.64 0.39 -20.69
N ALA A 141 -22.43 -0.51 -20.12
CA ALA A 141 -22.19 -1.96 -20.15
C ALA A 141 -22.63 -2.58 -21.50
N GLY A 142 -22.12 -3.79 -21.79
CA GLY A 142 -22.54 -4.55 -22.98
C GLY A 142 -21.68 -4.37 -24.24
N GLY A 143 -20.42 -3.93 -24.09
CA GLY A 143 -19.45 -3.86 -25.19
C GLY A 143 -19.43 -2.55 -25.98
N VAL A 144 -20.11 -1.52 -25.48
CA VAL A 144 -20.11 -0.17 -26.09
C VAL A 144 -18.84 0.62 -25.81
N LEU A 145 -18.21 0.40 -24.66
CA LEU A 145 -16.89 0.96 -24.38
C LEU A 145 -15.80 0.12 -25.06
N HIS A 146 -14.76 0.79 -25.52
CA HIS A 146 -13.59 0.15 -26.12
C HIS A 146 -12.30 0.83 -25.65
N VAL A 147 -11.19 0.09 -25.64
CA VAL A 147 -9.87 0.64 -25.28
C VAL A 147 -9.07 0.88 -26.56
N VAL A 148 -8.71 2.13 -26.81
CA VAL A 148 -7.93 2.55 -27.99
C VAL A 148 -6.89 3.58 -27.57
N ASN A 149 -5.64 3.38 -28.01
CA ASN A 149 -4.52 4.31 -27.80
C ASN A 149 -4.33 4.74 -26.33
N GLY A 150 -4.46 3.81 -25.38
CA GLY A 150 -4.27 4.12 -23.95
C GLY A 150 -5.45 4.89 -23.32
N SER A 151 -6.66 4.75 -23.88
CA SER A 151 -7.86 5.35 -23.31
C SER A 151 -9.07 4.45 -23.46
N VAL A 152 -9.93 4.46 -22.44
CA VAL A 152 -11.29 3.96 -22.53
C VAL A 152 -12.11 5.01 -23.29
N VAL A 153 -12.59 4.63 -24.46
CA VAL A 153 -13.42 5.47 -25.31
C VAL A 153 -14.88 5.20 -24.98
N VAL A 154 -15.58 6.28 -24.63
CA VAL A 154 -17.03 6.36 -24.58
C VAL A 154 -17.46 6.95 -25.90
N ASP A 155 -18.19 6.18 -26.71
CA ASP A 155 -18.77 6.65 -27.97
C ASP A 155 -20.21 6.16 -28.02
N LEU A 156 -21.12 7.03 -27.58
CA LEU A 156 -22.54 6.72 -27.47
C LEU A 156 -23.39 7.88 -27.98
N PRO A 157 -24.47 7.61 -28.74
CA PRO A 157 -25.46 8.64 -29.05
C PRO A 157 -26.04 9.24 -27.76
N SER A 158 -26.20 10.57 -27.70
CA SER A 158 -26.80 11.29 -26.54
C SER A 158 -28.06 10.64 -26.00
N SER A 159 -28.94 10.19 -26.90
CA SER A 159 -30.22 9.55 -26.58
C SER A 159 -30.12 8.31 -25.68
N GLN A 160 -28.94 7.66 -25.62
CA GLN A 160 -28.69 6.47 -24.82
C GLN A 160 -27.98 6.79 -23.50
N VAL A 161 -27.48 8.02 -23.34
CA VAL A 161 -26.70 8.43 -22.19
C VAL A 161 -27.63 8.78 -21.05
N THR A 162 -27.32 8.26 -19.87
CA THR A 162 -28.02 8.57 -18.62
C THR A 162 -27.02 8.94 -17.55
N ARG A 163 -27.52 9.59 -16.50
CA ARG A 163 -26.73 9.89 -15.32
C ARG A 163 -26.35 8.60 -14.60
N ALA A 164 -25.12 8.14 -14.77
CA ALA A 164 -24.65 6.84 -14.27
C ALA A 164 -23.12 6.78 -14.13
N HIS A 165 -22.63 5.75 -13.43
CA HIS A 165 -21.23 5.36 -13.50
C HIS A 165 -20.89 4.93 -14.94
N ILE A 166 -19.75 5.40 -15.45
CA ILE A 166 -19.21 4.95 -16.75
C ILE A 166 -18.45 3.64 -16.54
N ILE A 167 -17.44 3.68 -15.67
CA ILE A 167 -16.60 2.54 -15.30
C ILE A 167 -16.36 2.53 -13.80
N THR A 168 -16.24 1.33 -13.24
CA THR A 168 -15.83 1.13 -11.84
C THR A 168 -14.79 0.03 -11.71
N ARG A 169 -13.95 0.10 -10.67
CA ARG A 169 -12.97 -0.93 -10.34
C ARG A 169 -12.90 -1.15 -8.83
N PRO A 170 -12.84 -2.40 -8.34
CA PRO A 170 -12.48 -2.68 -6.95
C PRO A 170 -11.01 -2.29 -6.69
N VAL A 171 -10.79 -1.50 -5.65
CA VAL A 171 -9.46 -1.09 -5.18
C VAL A 171 -9.30 -1.46 -3.70
N SER A 172 -8.09 -1.83 -3.31
CA SER A 172 -7.79 -2.19 -1.92
C SER A 172 -7.34 -0.96 -1.13
N VAL A 173 -7.93 -0.74 0.04
CA VAL A 173 -7.61 0.36 0.95
C VAL A 173 -7.29 -0.17 2.35
N ILE A 174 -6.59 0.64 3.13
CA ILE A 174 -6.19 0.33 4.50
C ILE A 174 -6.77 1.39 5.43
N ALA A 175 -7.33 0.97 6.57
CA ALA A 175 -7.93 1.84 7.56
C ALA A 175 -6.98 2.98 7.99
N GLY A 176 -7.52 4.18 8.16
CA GLY A 176 -6.79 5.37 8.59
C GLY A 176 -5.97 6.05 7.49
N ARG A 177 -5.91 5.51 6.27
CA ARG A 177 -5.13 6.09 5.16
C ARG A 177 -5.94 7.01 4.30
N THR A 178 -5.30 8.10 3.89
CA THR A 178 -5.84 9.01 2.88
C THR A 178 -5.23 8.69 1.52
N TYR A 179 -6.05 8.71 0.48
CA TYR A 179 -5.66 8.45 -0.90
C TYR A 179 -6.07 9.63 -1.77
N ASP A 180 -5.15 10.05 -2.64
CA ASP A 180 -5.41 10.96 -3.76
C ASP A 180 -5.76 10.13 -4.99
N PHE A 181 -6.84 10.51 -5.67
CA PHE A 181 -7.29 9.90 -6.91
C PHE A 181 -7.29 10.93 -8.01
N SER A 182 -6.99 10.49 -9.24
CA SER A 182 -7.17 11.32 -10.42
C SER A 182 -7.59 10.51 -11.63
N PHE A 183 -8.17 11.16 -12.63
CA PHE A 183 -8.35 10.61 -13.97
C PHE A 183 -8.19 11.72 -14.99
N ASP A 184 -7.71 11.35 -16.17
CA ASP A 184 -7.67 12.25 -17.32
C ASP A 184 -8.87 12.02 -18.22
N VAL A 185 -9.38 13.10 -18.79
CA VAL A 185 -10.45 13.07 -19.79
C VAL A 185 -10.20 14.07 -20.91
N LEU A 186 -10.50 13.63 -22.14
CA LEU A 186 -10.52 14.46 -23.34
C LEU A 186 -11.87 14.26 -24.05
N GLY A 187 -12.44 15.33 -24.60
CA GLY A 187 -13.64 15.24 -25.43
C GLY A 187 -13.29 14.91 -26.87
N GLY A 188 -14.24 14.35 -27.62
CA GLY A 188 -14.05 14.09 -29.05
C GLY A 188 -14.26 15.29 -29.96
N THR A 189 -14.87 16.37 -29.48
CA THR A 189 -15.24 17.52 -30.31
C THR A 189 -14.76 18.87 -29.73
N PRO A 190 -14.56 19.89 -30.58
CA PRO A 190 -14.19 21.24 -30.13
C PRO A 190 -15.31 21.96 -29.36
N ALA A 191 -16.57 21.65 -29.69
CA ALA A 191 -17.74 22.30 -29.08
C ALA A 191 -18.03 21.81 -27.65
N GLY A 192 -17.25 20.84 -27.18
CA GLY A 192 -17.45 20.17 -25.92
C GLY A 192 -18.44 19.01 -26.03
N ASP A 193 -18.22 18.01 -25.20
CA ASP A 193 -19.06 16.82 -25.11
C ASP A 193 -20.38 17.12 -24.37
N GLY A 194 -20.35 18.02 -23.38
CA GLY A 194 -21.51 18.35 -22.53
C GLY A 194 -21.65 17.44 -21.31
N SER A 195 -20.86 16.38 -21.20
CA SER A 195 -20.75 15.58 -19.98
C SER A 195 -20.14 16.36 -18.82
N THR A 196 -20.51 15.96 -17.61
CA THR A 196 -19.94 16.48 -16.35
C THR A 196 -19.50 15.30 -15.51
N LEU A 197 -18.20 15.13 -15.32
CA LEU A 197 -17.64 13.93 -14.71
C LEU A 197 -17.11 14.18 -13.30
N TYR A 198 -17.17 13.17 -12.43
CA TYR A 198 -16.45 13.19 -11.15
C TYR A 198 -16.10 11.78 -10.67
N LEU A 199 -15.17 11.72 -9.71
CA LEU A 199 -14.76 10.48 -9.04
C LEU A 199 -15.71 10.11 -7.90
N THR A 200 -15.88 8.81 -7.69
CA THR A 200 -16.64 8.23 -6.58
C THR A 200 -15.88 7.12 -5.89
N ILE A 201 -16.13 6.94 -4.60
CA ILE A 201 -15.74 5.79 -3.79
C ILE A 201 -17.00 5.20 -3.17
N ASN A 202 -17.28 3.92 -3.44
CA ASN A 202 -18.54 3.25 -3.08
C ASN A 202 -19.78 4.08 -3.49
N GLY A 203 -19.74 4.66 -4.70
CA GLY A 203 -20.81 5.52 -5.23
C GLY A 203 -20.89 6.91 -4.61
N SER A 204 -20.15 7.21 -3.54
CA SER A 204 -20.10 8.54 -2.94
C SER A 204 -19.06 9.41 -3.62
N ARG A 205 -19.43 10.64 -3.97
CA ARG A 205 -18.57 11.60 -4.67
C ARG A 205 -17.33 11.97 -3.85
N ILE A 206 -16.18 11.98 -4.51
CA ILE A 206 -14.88 12.37 -3.93
C ILE A 206 -14.18 13.37 -4.87
N GLY A 207 -14.60 14.64 -4.88
CA GLY A 207 -13.92 15.68 -5.67
C GLY A 207 -14.84 16.59 -6.48
N ALA A 208 -14.23 17.54 -7.18
CA ALA A 208 -14.93 18.52 -8.01
C ALA A 208 -15.42 17.92 -9.34
N ASN A 209 -16.30 18.67 -10.02
CA ASN A 209 -16.75 18.30 -11.36
C ASN A 209 -15.66 18.65 -12.39
N VAL A 210 -15.49 17.80 -13.38
CA VAL A 210 -14.85 18.11 -14.65
C VAL A 210 -15.95 18.41 -15.66
N GLN A 211 -15.92 19.57 -16.29
CA GLN A 211 -16.98 20.10 -17.14
C GLN A 211 -16.38 20.87 -18.31
N ASN A 212 -17.19 21.19 -19.33
CA ASN A 212 -16.71 21.81 -20.57
C ASN A 212 -15.58 21.00 -21.21
N ILE A 213 -15.75 19.69 -21.24
CA ILE A 213 -14.76 18.72 -21.75
C ILE A 213 -14.72 18.83 -23.27
N THR A 214 -13.62 19.31 -23.84
CA THR A 214 -13.40 19.50 -25.29
C THR A 214 -12.23 18.67 -25.79
N ASN A 215 -11.99 18.66 -27.11
CA ASN A 215 -10.82 18.01 -27.72
C ASN A 215 -9.55 18.88 -27.74
N ALA A 216 -9.59 20.10 -27.20
CA ALA A 216 -8.47 21.04 -27.28
C ALA A 216 -7.33 20.69 -26.32
N SER A 217 -7.65 20.15 -25.14
CA SER A 217 -6.68 19.79 -24.12
C SER A 217 -7.25 18.78 -23.14
N THR A 218 -6.42 17.84 -22.71
CA THR A 218 -6.76 16.91 -21.63
C THR A 218 -7.04 17.67 -20.34
N GLN A 219 -8.11 17.28 -19.66
CA GLN A 219 -8.49 17.79 -18.34
C GLN A 219 -8.33 16.69 -17.31
N THR A 220 -7.95 17.05 -16.08
CA THR A 220 -7.76 16.09 -15.00
C THR A 220 -8.79 16.32 -13.91
N GLY A 221 -9.58 15.28 -13.61
CA GLY A 221 -10.42 15.24 -12.41
C GLY A 221 -9.64 14.69 -11.22
N THR A 222 -9.86 15.24 -10.04
CA THR A 222 -9.15 14.85 -8.81
C THR A 222 -10.09 14.63 -7.65
N GLY A 223 -9.66 13.79 -6.70
CA GLY A 223 -10.45 13.37 -5.55
C GLY A 223 -9.60 12.94 -4.37
N THR A 224 -10.15 13.04 -3.17
CA THR A 224 -9.50 12.55 -1.93
C THR A 224 -10.45 11.70 -1.13
N PHE A 225 -9.93 10.67 -0.48
CA PHE A 225 -10.71 9.82 0.40
C PHE A 225 -9.85 9.23 1.52
N THR A 226 -10.37 9.28 2.75
CA THR A 226 -9.77 8.63 3.92
C THR A 226 -10.56 7.37 4.26
N ALA A 227 -9.89 6.21 4.23
CA ALA A 227 -10.53 4.93 4.48
C ALA A 227 -10.80 4.72 5.98
N GLY A 228 -12.06 4.50 6.35
CA GLY A 228 -12.45 4.18 7.74
C GLY A 228 -12.12 2.75 8.16
N SER A 229 -12.01 1.82 7.20
CA SER A 229 -11.73 0.39 7.43
C SER A 229 -10.83 -0.19 6.34
N THR A 230 -10.07 -1.24 6.64
CA THR A 230 -9.28 -1.99 5.66
C THR A 230 -10.19 -2.91 4.86
N GLY A 231 -10.05 -2.91 3.54
CA GLY A 231 -10.87 -3.77 2.68
C GLY A 231 -10.90 -3.31 1.23
N THR A 232 -11.92 -3.76 0.52
CA THR A 232 -12.15 -3.40 -0.89
C THR A 232 -13.19 -2.30 -0.99
N MET A 233 -12.91 -1.29 -1.80
CA MET A 233 -13.80 -0.19 -2.14
C MET A 233 -14.00 -0.16 -3.66
N HIS A 234 -15.10 0.41 -4.14
CA HIS A 234 -15.34 0.61 -5.55
C HIS A 234 -15.01 2.05 -5.94
N LEU A 235 -13.90 2.21 -6.67
CA LEU A 235 -13.57 3.46 -7.34
C LEU A 235 -14.36 3.53 -8.64
N GLY A 236 -14.93 4.70 -8.96
CA GLY A 236 -15.69 4.89 -10.18
C GLY A 236 -15.61 6.31 -10.74
N ILE A 237 -15.81 6.43 -12.04
CA ILE A 237 -16.05 7.72 -12.72
C ILE A 237 -17.53 7.79 -13.06
N PHE A 238 -18.18 8.86 -12.62
CA PHE A 238 -19.61 9.08 -12.79
C PHE A 238 -19.86 10.21 -13.77
N ASN A 239 -20.82 10.02 -14.69
CA ASN A 239 -21.33 11.09 -15.54
C ASN A 239 -22.62 11.65 -14.95
N GLU A 240 -22.57 12.90 -14.51
CA GLU A 240 -23.68 13.62 -13.89
C GLU A 240 -24.69 14.13 -14.92
N THR A 241 -24.23 14.45 -16.13
CA THR A 241 -25.00 15.21 -17.11
C THR A 241 -25.22 14.38 -18.38
N ILE A 242 -26.43 14.43 -18.90
CA ILE A 242 -26.76 13.88 -20.22
C ILE A 242 -26.32 14.91 -21.27
N PRO A 243 -25.32 14.60 -22.11
CA PRO A 243 -24.85 15.53 -23.12
C PRO A 243 -25.94 15.77 -24.17
N GLY A 244 -26.05 17.02 -24.63
CA GLY A 244 -27.04 17.41 -25.66
C GLY A 244 -26.67 16.98 -27.09
N LYS A 245 -25.52 16.33 -27.26
CA LYS A 245 -24.95 15.81 -28.51
C LYS A 245 -24.28 14.46 -28.24
N ASP A 246 -23.72 13.81 -29.26
CA ASP A 246 -23.00 12.54 -29.11
C ASP A 246 -21.99 12.60 -27.95
N ASN A 247 -22.02 11.56 -27.12
CA ASN A 247 -21.14 11.40 -25.97
C ASN A 247 -19.86 10.73 -26.43
N LEU A 248 -18.86 11.55 -26.74
CA LEU A 248 -17.56 11.10 -27.19
C LEU A 248 -16.48 11.58 -26.21
N LEU A 249 -16.01 10.66 -25.37
CA LEU A 249 -15.01 10.91 -24.32
C LEU A 249 -13.88 9.88 -24.38
N PHE A 250 -12.68 10.33 -24.04
CA PHE A 250 -11.50 9.49 -23.86
C PHE A 250 -11.08 9.58 -22.41
N LEU A 251 -11.23 8.48 -21.66
CA LEU A 251 -10.84 8.39 -20.25
C LEU A 251 -9.50 7.65 -20.15
N GLY A 252 -8.55 8.21 -19.42
CA GLY A 252 -7.21 7.63 -19.34
C GLY A 252 -6.50 7.95 -18.02
N ASN A 253 -5.33 7.32 -17.86
CA ASN A 253 -4.35 7.67 -16.82
C ASN A 253 -4.99 7.83 -15.44
N ILE A 254 -5.82 6.87 -15.04
CA ILE A 254 -6.51 6.88 -13.75
C ILE A 254 -5.48 6.53 -12.68
N ARG A 255 -5.45 7.28 -11.59
CA ARG A 255 -4.43 7.13 -10.54
C ARG A 255 -5.05 6.99 -9.16
N MET A 256 -4.39 6.21 -8.33
CA MET A 256 -4.63 6.11 -6.89
C MET A 256 -3.29 6.16 -6.17
N THR A 257 -3.05 7.24 -5.42
CA THR A 257 -1.80 7.46 -4.70
C THR A 257 -2.10 7.58 -3.21
N PRO A 258 -1.59 6.67 -2.35
CA PRO A 258 -1.67 6.85 -0.91
C PRO A 258 -0.85 8.07 -0.49
N ARG A 259 -1.42 8.90 0.39
CA ARG A 259 -0.66 9.96 1.06
C ARG A 259 0.30 9.34 2.10
N PRO A 260 1.48 9.93 2.28
CA PRO A 260 2.41 9.54 3.34
C PRO A 260 1.81 9.76 4.74
#